data_AF-A0A3P8M4Y6-F1
#
_entry.id   AF-A0A3P8M4Y6-F1
#
_cell.length_a   1.000
_cell.length_b   1.000
_cell.length_c   1.000
_cell.angle_alpha   90.00
_cell.angle_beta   90.00
_cell.angle_gamma   90.00
#
_symmetry.space_group_name_H-M   'P 1'
#
loop_
_entity.id
_entity.type
_entity.pdbx_description
1 polymer ?
#
loop_
_entity_poly.entity_id
_entity_poly.type
_entity_poly.pdbx_seq_one_letter_code
_entity_poly.pdbx_strand_id
1 'polypeptide(L)'
;MAIFPDSYLHIGGDEVDDSQWRANPAIQKFMRGKGLADSHALQAYFNRRLETILEKYHRQMVGWDEIYHPDLPKSILIQSWQGLDALGEVAKHGYRGILSTGFYLDQPQYTAYHYRNEVVPQGLNGVDTITDNDSAQSWSFVMPRLKGSAVEGSFTLIKGESGWRGFIDFKGKSRRAVQDIAWLNDNQITFSVDTWMGETRPVLTVNDDRLGGYFLLGNARYPVSGQRLDEVPEGIPPVVPDAEQQKNLLGGEAALWAENVAAPVLDIKLWPRAFRGRRAAVVGAGCQRQRQHVPAPAGNGRLVNGLGRPAAARPAAGAVHAAWQTAAALWRCRSSPRPSSRRTITRASI
;
A
#
# COMPACT_ATOMS: atom_id res chain seq x y z
N MET A 1 -3.63 29.91 -24.13
CA MET A 1 -3.72 28.44 -24.21
C MET A 1 -2.80 27.88 -23.12
N ALA A 2 -3.31 27.10 -22.17
CA ALA A 2 -2.49 26.55 -21.09
C ALA A 2 -1.72 25.30 -21.56
N ILE A 3 -0.52 25.06 -21.02
CA ILE A 3 0.31 23.89 -21.37
C ILE A 3 -0.38 22.58 -20.97
N PHE A 4 -1.06 22.57 -19.83
CA PHE A 4 -1.84 21.43 -19.34
C PHE A 4 -3.34 21.80 -19.32
N PRO A 5 -4.22 21.02 -19.98
CA PRO A 5 -5.65 21.27 -19.96
C PRO A 5 -6.34 20.75 -18.69
N ASP A 6 -5.73 19.81 -17.97
CA ASP A 6 -6.32 19.01 -16.89
C ASP A 6 -6.68 19.81 -15.62
N SER A 7 -7.79 19.49 -14.97
CA SER A 7 -8.28 20.20 -13.79
C SER A 7 -7.41 20.06 -12.54
N TYR A 8 -6.35 19.24 -12.56
CA TYR A 8 -5.46 18.99 -11.43
C TYR A 8 -4.05 19.53 -11.72
N LEU A 9 -3.36 20.02 -10.68
CA LEU A 9 -1.93 20.33 -10.73
C LEU A 9 -1.23 19.83 -9.47
N HIS A 10 -0.22 18.98 -9.64
CA HIS A 10 0.62 18.49 -8.54
C HIS A 10 1.69 19.51 -8.17
N ILE A 11 1.79 19.87 -6.89
CA ILE A 11 2.76 20.86 -6.37
C ILE A 11 3.99 20.22 -5.71
N GLY A 12 4.01 18.89 -5.52
CA GLY A 12 5.04 18.19 -4.75
C GLY A 12 4.75 18.32 -3.26
N GLY A 13 5.76 18.77 -2.50
CA GLY A 13 5.65 19.09 -1.07
C GLY A 13 6.25 18.04 -0.12
N ASP A 14 6.89 17.02 -0.68
CA ASP A 14 7.62 15.94 -0.03
C ASP A 14 8.95 16.38 0.58
N GLU A 15 9.40 15.64 1.60
CA GLU A 15 10.78 15.64 2.16
C GLU A 15 11.37 17.03 2.50
N VAL A 16 10.54 17.97 2.96
CA VAL A 16 10.97 19.32 3.34
C VAL A 16 11.86 19.30 4.61
N ASP A 17 13.18 19.43 4.42
CA ASP A 17 14.11 19.73 5.52
C ASP A 17 13.95 21.19 6.00
N ASP A 18 13.39 21.35 7.20
CA ASP A 18 13.14 22.66 7.79
C ASP A 18 14.36 23.28 8.51
N SER A 19 15.52 22.60 8.52
CA SER A 19 16.76 23.09 9.14
C SER A 19 17.13 24.49 8.65
N GLN A 20 16.99 24.75 7.34
CA GLN A 20 17.27 26.04 6.71
C GLN A 20 16.28 27.13 7.13
N TRP A 21 15.02 26.77 7.38
CA TRP A 21 13.97 27.70 7.82
C TRP A 21 14.15 28.09 9.28
N ARG A 22 14.55 27.12 10.13
CA ARG A 22 14.93 27.36 11.54
C ARG A 22 16.16 28.26 11.63
N ALA A 23 17.17 28.02 10.79
CA ALA A 23 18.41 28.78 10.77
C ALA A 23 18.29 30.21 10.20
N ASN A 24 17.22 30.53 9.46
CA ASN A 24 17.09 31.81 8.75
C ASN A 24 16.32 32.87 9.58
N PRO A 25 16.98 33.97 10.04
CA PRO A 25 16.34 34.98 10.88
C PRO A 25 15.16 35.72 10.22
N ALA A 26 15.17 35.85 8.89
CA ALA A 26 14.08 36.50 8.15
C ALA A 26 12.83 35.62 8.09
N ILE A 27 13.00 34.30 7.90
CA ILE A 27 11.90 33.33 7.97
C ILE A 27 11.35 33.27 9.40
N GLN A 28 12.22 33.21 10.41
CA GLN A 28 11.79 33.24 11.82
C GLN A 28 11.04 34.53 12.19
N LYS A 29 11.46 35.69 11.65
CA LYS A 29 10.71 36.95 11.80
C LYS A 29 9.37 36.92 11.07
N PHE A 30 9.31 36.33 9.88
CA PHE A 30 8.07 36.16 9.11
C PHE A 30 7.07 35.27 9.83
N MET A 31 7.49 34.12 10.35
CA MET A 31 6.66 33.20 11.14
C MET A 31 6.05 33.90 12.36
N ARG A 32 6.87 34.60 13.16
CA ARG A 32 6.37 35.42 14.28
C ARG A 32 5.38 36.50 13.84
N GLY A 33 5.66 37.20 12.75
CA GLY A 33 4.76 38.22 12.18
C GLY A 33 3.46 37.66 11.57
N LYS A 34 3.35 36.33 11.43
CA LYS A 34 2.16 35.62 10.94
C LYS A 34 1.50 34.71 11.99
N GLY A 35 2.06 34.61 13.20
CA GLY A 35 1.56 33.72 14.26
C GLY A 35 1.75 32.23 13.95
N LEU A 36 2.71 31.86 13.10
CA LEU A 36 2.96 30.48 12.71
C LEU A 36 3.81 29.77 13.76
N ALA A 37 3.27 28.70 14.36
CA ALA A 37 3.89 28.02 15.50
C ALA A 37 5.20 27.29 15.14
N ASP A 38 5.22 26.63 13.98
CA ASP A 38 6.32 25.80 13.53
C ASP A 38 6.45 25.80 11.99
N SER A 39 7.41 25.04 11.49
CA SER A 39 7.69 24.89 10.05
C SER A 39 6.56 24.20 9.29
N HIS A 40 5.77 23.33 9.94
CA HIS A 40 4.63 22.68 9.32
C HIS A 40 3.52 23.70 9.06
N ALA A 41 3.26 24.60 10.01
CA ALA A 41 2.39 25.76 9.81
C ALA A 41 2.93 26.73 8.73
N LEU A 42 4.25 26.86 8.57
CA LEU A 42 4.86 27.63 7.48
C LEU A 42 4.65 26.98 6.10
N GLN A 43 4.83 25.66 5.99
CA GLN A 43 4.55 24.90 4.78
C GLN A 43 3.06 24.96 4.42
N ALA A 44 2.17 24.78 5.41
CA ALA A 44 0.73 24.94 5.25
C ALA A 44 0.35 26.34 4.76
N TYR A 45 0.94 27.41 5.32
CA TYR A 45 0.75 28.78 4.86
C TYR A 45 1.21 28.98 3.40
N PHE A 46 2.34 28.37 3.01
CA PHE A 46 2.83 28.41 1.63
C PHE A 46 1.87 27.68 0.67
N ASN A 47 1.46 26.46 1.01
CA ASN A 47 0.50 25.65 0.24
C ASN A 47 -0.85 26.35 0.12
N ARG A 48 -1.34 26.97 1.19
CA ARG A 48 -2.57 27.80 1.24
C ARG A 48 -2.50 28.96 0.23
N ARG A 49 -1.33 29.57 0.02
CA ARG A 49 -1.14 30.61 -1.01
C ARG A 49 -1.08 30.05 -2.43
N LEU A 50 -0.46 28.89 -2.64
CA LEU A 50 -0.46 28.22 -3.95
C LEU A 50 -1.87 27.80 -4.35
N GLU A 51 -2.62 27.23 -3.42
CA GLU A 51 -4.00 26.78 -3.60
C GLU A 51 -4.90 27.92 -4.10
N THR A 52 -4.89 29.09 -3.45
CA THR A 52 -5.62 30.29 -3.91
C THR A 52 -5.14 30.83 -5.27
N ILE A 53 -3.92 30.52 -5.71
CA ILE A 53 -3.48 30.83 -7.09
C ILE A 53 -4.08 29.83 -8.07
N LEU A 54 -4.08 28.54 -7.73
CA LEU A 54 -4.65 27.46 -8.55
C LEU A 54 -6.17 27.59 -8.73
N GLU A 55 -6.91 27.98 -7.69
CA GLU A 55 -8.35 28.27 -7.77
C GLU A 55 -8.69 29.33 -8.84
N LYS A 56 -7.89 30.39 -8.96
CA LYS A 56 -8.06 31.46 -9.98
C LYS A 56 -7.89 30.95 -11.42
N TYR A 57 -7.19 29.84 -11.60
CA TYR A 57 -7.04 29.15 -12.88
C TYR A 57 -7.92 27.90 -13.00
N HIS A 58 -8.89 27.75 -12.09
CA HIS A 58 -9.80 26.59 -12.00
C HIS A 58 -9.06 25.25 -11.92
N ARG A 59 -7.94 25.21 -11.19
CA ARG A 59 -7.15 23.99 -10.92
C ARG A 59 -7.33 23.55 -9.48
N GLN A 60 -7.42 22.24 -9.27
CA GLN A 60 -7.39 21.58 -7.97
C GLN A 60 -5.95 21.19 -7.63
N MET A 61 -5.52 21.54 -6.41
CA MET A 61 -4.17 21.23 -5.95
C MET A 61 -4.05 19.73 -5.61
N VAL A 62 -2.94 19.12 -6.05
CA VAL A 62 -2.49 17.80 -5.62
C VAL A 62 -1.11 17.94 -4.96
N GLY A 63 -0.82 17.12 -3.94
CA GLY A 63 0.51 17.07 -3.34
C GLY A 63 0.69 15.82 -2.47
N TRP A 64 1.92 15.55 -2.05
CA TRP A 64 2.25 14.42 -1.19
C TRP A 64 1.67 14.55 0.23
N ASP A 65 1.70 13.48 1.04
CA ASP A 65 1.13 13.44 2.40
C ASP A 65 1.47 14.69 3.25
N GLU A 66 2.70 15.18 3.17
CA GLU A 66 3.22 16.35 3.91
C GLU A 66 2.52 17.67 3.59
N ILE A 67 1.75 17.78 2.49
CA ILE A 67 0.93 18.99 2.27
C ILE A 67 -0.33 19.00 3.15
N TYR A 68 -0.70 17.89 3.79
CA TYR A 68 -1.89 17.77 4.63
C TYR A 68 -1.87 18.78 5.79
N HIS A 69 -2.86 19.67 5.80
CA HIS A 69 -3.10 20.57 6.93
C HIS A 69 -4.59 20.89 7.07
N PRO A 70 -5.16 20.95 8.29
CA PRO A 70 -6.57 21.29 8.52
C PRO A 70 -7.03 22.60 7.87
N ASP A 71 -6.13 23.58 7.74
CA ASP A 71 -6.42 24.88 7.13
C ASP A 71 -6.61 24.83 5.60
N LEU A 72 -6.21 23.74 4.92
CA LEU A 72 -6.40 23.57 3.47
C LEU A 72 -7.81 23.05 3.15
N PRO A 73 -8.40 23.40 2.00
CA PRO A 73 -9.78 23.04 1.71
C PRO A 73 -9.90 21.57 1.33
N LYS A 74 -11.05 20.96 1.60
CA LYS A 74 -11.33 19.55 1.28
C LYS A 74 -11.36 19.25 -0.24
N SER A 75 -11.27 20.29 -1.07
CA SER A 75 -11.16 20.20 -2.53
C SER A 75 -9.79 19.73 -3.03
N ILE A 76 -8.73 19.79 -2.21
CA ILE A 76 -7.40 19.26 -2.59
C ILE A 76 -7.42 17.73 -2.70
N LEU A 77 -6.39 17.18 -3.33
CA LEU A 77 -6.13 15.74 -3.40
C LEU A 77 -4.76 15.46 -2.76
N ILE A 78 -4.72 14.53 -1.81
CA ILE A 78 -3.45 14.08 -1.20
C ILE A 78 -2.98 12.79 -1.89
N GLN A 79 -1.72 12.73 -2.26
CA GLN A 79 -1.08 11.55 -2.84
C GLN A 79 -0.22 10.87 -1.78
N SER A 80 -0.63 9.68 -1.35
CA SER A 80 -0.04 9.02 -0.19
C SER A 80 1.11 8.08 -0.54
N TRP A 81 2.30 8.46 -0.08
CA TRP A 81 3.54 7.69 -0.20
C TRP A 81 4.03 7.12 1.14
N GLN A 82 3.55 7.67 2.26
CA GLN A 82 3.90 7.20 3.60
C GLN A 82 3.15 5.91 4.01
N GLY A 83 1.99 5.64 3.41
CA GLY A 83 1.28 4.37 3.50
C GLY A 83 -0.23 4.47 3.72
N LEU A 84 -0.87 3.30 3.78
CA LEU A 84 -2.32 3.18 3.96
C LEU A 84 -2.87 3.92 5.19
N ASP A 85 -2.08 4.08 6.26
CA ASP A 85 -2.53 4.79 7.45
C ASP A 85 -2.63 6.30 7.26
N ALA A 86 -1.67 6.91 6.56
CA ALA A 86 -1.70 8.33 6.20
C ALA A 86 -2.89 8.60 5.25
N LEU A 87 -3.08 7.73 4.24
CA LEU A 87 -4.24 7.78 3.36
C LEU A 87 -5.58 7.62 4.10
N GLY A 88 -5.64 6.71 5.08
CA GLY A 88 -6.81 6.51 5.93
C GLY A 88 -7.15 7.75 6.77
N GLU A 89 -6.13 8.43 7.30
CA GLU A 89 -6.29 9.63 8.13
C GLU A 89 -6.73 10.85 7.32
N VAL A 90 -6.17 11.01 6.11
CA VAL A 90 -6.63 11.98 5.10
C VAL A 90 -8.12 11.78 4.80
N ALA A 91 -8.54 10.54 4.56
CA ALA A 91 -9.93 10.20 4.23
C ALA A 91 -10.89 10.42 5.40
N LYS A 92 -10.48 10.08 6.64
CA LYS A 92 -11.23 10.39 7.88
C LYS A 92 -11.46 11.88 8.06
N HIS A 93 -10.46 12.70 7.74
CA HIS A 93 -10.55 14.17 7.79
C HIS A 93 -11.27 14.80 6.58
N GLY A 94 -11.89 13.99 5.72
CA GLY A 94 -12.72 14.45 4.61
C GLY A 94 -11.95 14.98 3.40
N TYR A 95 -10.64 14.71 3.30
CA TYR A 95 -9.84 15.01 2.11
C TYR A 95 -9.86 13.84 1.14
N ARG A 96 -9.81 14.13 -0.16
CA ARG A 96 -9.65 13.10 -1.18
C ARG A 96 -8.20 12.60 -1.20
N GLY A 97 -8.02 11.31 -1.47
CA GLY A 97 -6.71 10.66 -1.46
C GLY A 97 -6.49 9.65 -2.59
N ILE A 98 -5.24 9.48 -3.02
CA ILE A 98 -4.76 8.37 -3.85
C ILE A 98 -3.53 7.71 -3.22
N LEU A 99 -3.31 6.41 -3.46
CA LEU A 99 -2.16 5.67 -2.94
C LEU A 99 -1.05 5.49 -3.97
N SER A 100 0.18 5.89 -3.66
CA SER A 100 1.38 5.49 -4.41
C SER A 100 2.26 4.48 -3.66
N THR A 101 2.20 4.45 -2.33
CA THR A 101 2.92 3.45 -1.51
C THR A 101 2.66 2.03 -2.01
N GLY A 102 3.72 1.25 -2.21
CA GLY A 102 3.62 -0.11 -2.74
C GLY A 102 3.50 -0.22 -4.26
N PHE A 103 3.28 0.90 -4.98
CA PHE A 103 3.28 0.96 -6.45
C PHE A 103 4.55 1.62 -7.04
N TYR A 104 5.62 1.69 -6.25
CA TYR A 104 6.94 2.21 -6.65
C TYR A 104 7.65 1.24 -7.59
N LEU A 105 7.66 1.54 -8.89
CA LEU A 105 8.22 0.70 -9.95
C LEU A 105 9.74 0.90 -10.14
N ASP A 106 10.31 1.97 -9.61
CA ASP A 106 11.75 2.19 -9.53
C ASP A 106 12.44 1.08 -8.71
N GLN A 107 11.83 0.74 -7.57
CA GLN A 107 12.27 -0.28 -6.63
C GLN A 107 12.35 -1.67 -7.28
N PRO A 108 13.29 -2.54 -6.84
CA PRO A 108 13.47 -3.89 -7.35
C PRO A 108 12.42 -4.90 -6.84
N GLN A 109 11.17 -4.45 -6.64
CA GLN A 109 10.07 -5.31 -6.21
C GLN A 109 9.51 -6.14 -7.37
N TYR A 110 9.10 -7.37 -7.04
CA TYR A 110 8.53 -8.33 -7.99
C TYR A 110 7.07 -8.01 -8.34
N THR A 111 6.59 -8.41 -9.52
CA THR A 111 5.25 -8.01 -10.00
C THR A 111 4.10 -8.34 -9.04
N ALA A 112 4.17 -9.48 -8.34
CA ALA A 112 3.13 -9.89 -7.39
C ALA A 112 3.10 -9.01 -6.12
N TYR A 113 4.19 -8.35 -5.73
CA TYR A 113 4.23 -7.37 -4.65
C TYR A 113 3.28 -6.21 -4.96
N HIS A 114 3.43 -5.58 -6.13
CA HIS A 114 2.53 -4.50 -6.57
C HIS A 114 1.09 -4.99 -6.82
N TYR A 115 0.88 -6.28 -7.10
CA TYR A 115 -0.43 -6.82 -7.45
C TYR A 115 -1.36 -7.05 -6.25
N ARG A 116 -0.80 -7.34 -5.06
CA ARG A 116 -1.55 -7.59 -3.82
C ARG A 116 -1.78 -6.34 -2.97
N ASN A 117 -1.23 -5.19 -3.37
CA ASN A 117 -1.38 -3.95 -2.64
C ASN A 117 -2.80 -3.39 -2.90
N GLU A 118 -3.62 -3.41 -1.85
CA GLU A 118 -4.94 -2.80 -1.83
C GLU A 118 -4.82 -1.29 -1.61
N VAL A 119 -5.73 -0.51 -2.21
CA VAL A 119 -5.80 0.95 -2.02
C VAL A 119 -6.63 1.32 -0.79
N VAL A 120 -7.64 0.50 -0.45
CA VAL A 120 -8.55 0.75 0.68
C VAL A 120 -7.92 0.17 1.95
N PRO A 121 -7.62 0.98 2.98
CA PRO A 121 -7.07 0.50 4.25
C PRO A 121 -7.97 -0.58 4.87
N GLN A 122 -7.37 -1.68 5.30
CA GLN A 122 -8.06 -2.81 5.93
C GLN A 122 -7.66 -2.92 7.39
N GLY A 123 -8.60 -3.36 8.23
CA GLY A 123 -8.31 -3.74 9.61
C GLY A 123 -7.64 -5.11 9.69
N LEU A 124 -7.32 -5.53 10.91
CA LEU A 124 -6.68 -6.82 11.19
C LEU A 124 -7.66 -8.00 11.20
N ASN A 125 -8.96 -7.76 11.00
CA ASN A 125 -10.01 -8.78 10.92
C ASN A 125 -10.01 -9.79 12.10
N GLY A 126 -9.70 -9.31 13.30
CA GLY A 126 -9.63 -10.12 14.52
C GLY A 126 -8.34 -10.94 14.70
N VAL A 127 -7.35 -10.83 13.79
CA VAL A 127 -6.04 -11.52 13.92
C VAL A 127 -5.31 -11.15 15.21
N ASP A 128 -5.57 -9.96 15.75
CA ASP A 128 -5.01 -9.41 16.99
C ASP A 128 -5.91 -9.54 18.23
N THR A 129 -7.16 -10.01 18.08
CA THR A 129 -8.06 -10.27 19.22
C THR A 129 -7.64 -11.55 19.94
N ILE A 130 -7.35 -11.51 21.24
CA ILE A 130 -7.00 -12.71 22.04
C ILE A 130 -8.22 -13.10 22.88
N THR A 131 -8.51 -14.40 22.92
CA THR A 131 -9.63 -15.00 23.68
C THR A 131 -9.12 -15.97 24.74
N ASP A 132 -9.99 -16.38 25.68
CA ASP A 132 -9.62 -17.27 26.79
C ASP A 132 -9.10 -18.66 26.34
N ASN A 133 -9.40 -19.08 25.09
CA ASN A 133 -8.93 -20.33 24.49
C ASN A 133 -7.58 -20.18 23.76
N ASP A 134 -7.05 -18.96 23.60
CA ASP A 134 -5.79 -18.71 22.89
C ASP A 134 -4.57 -18.77 23.83
N SER A 135 -3.47 -19.32 23.32
CA SER A 135 -2.14 -19.13 23.92
C SER A 135 -1.37 -18.10 23.10
N ALA A 136 -1.08 -16.94 23.68
CA ALA A 136 -0.34 -15.85 23.04
C ALA A 136 1.04 -15.68 23.67
N GLN A 137 2.05 -15.41 22.85
CA GLN A 137 3.38 -15.03 23.32
C GLN A 137 3.98 -13.95 22.42
N SER A 138 4.64 -12.98 23.04
CA SER A 138 5.25 -11.82 22.40
C SER A 138 6.77 -11.82 22.59
N TRP A 139 7.49 -11.26 21.62
CA TRP A 139 8.93 -10.97 21.70
C TRP A 139 9.21 -9.59 21.13
N SER A 140 10.09 -8.85 21.80
CA SER A 140 10.71 -7.64 21.23
C SER A 140 11.77 -8.02 20.22
N PHE A 141 12.07 -7.11 19.29
CA PHE A 141 13.19 -7.24 18.37
C PHE A 141 13.88 -5.88 18.12
N VAL A 142 15.18 -5.96 17.87
CA VAL A 142 16.02 -4.88 17.38
C VAL A 142 16.75 -5.37 16.14
N MET A 143 16.57 -4.64 15.03
CA MET A 143 17.21 -4.89 13.74
C MET A 143 18.13 -3.70 13.41
N PRO A 144 19.46 -3.82 13.61
CA PRO A 144 20.40 -2.77 13.26
C PRO A 144 20.37 -2.44 11.76
N ARG A 145 20.45 -1.15 11.42
CA ARG A 145 20.60 -0.68 10.04
C ARG A 145 22.04 -0.22 9.79
N LEU A 146 22.48 -0.36 8.54
CA LEU A 146 23.81 0.13 8.09
C LEU A 146 23.92 1.67 8.15
N LYS A 147 22.79 2.38 8.06
CA LYS A 147 22.67 3.83 8.21
C LYS A 147 21.36 4.17 8.92
N GLY A 148 21.39 5.20 9.77
CA GLY A 148 20.24 5.61 10.60
C GLY A 148 20.01 4.69 11.81
N SER A 149 19.04 5.04 12.65
CA SER A 149 18.68 4.31 13.86
C SER A 149 18.25 2.86 13.57
N ALA A 150 18.41 1.94 14.53
CA ALA A 150 17.87 0.59 14.42
C ALA A 150 16.34 0.60 14.17
N VAL A 151 15.84 -0.46 13.54
CA VAL A 151 14.40 -0.73 13.49
C VAL A 151 14.05 -1.56 14.72
N GLU A 152 13.14 -1.05 15.54
CA GLU A 152 12.70 -1.66 16.80
C GLU A 152 11.23 -2.03 16.69
N GLY A 153 10.81 -3.04 17.45
CA GLY A 153 9.42 -3.47 17.49
C GLY A 153 9.21 -4.72 18.33
N SER A 154 8.06 -5.34 18.11
CA SER A 154 7.67 -6.62 18.72
C SER A 154 6.83 -7.44 17.76
N PHE A 155 6.82 -8.77 17.91
CA PHE A 155 5.82 -9.62 17.26
C PHE A 155 5.16 -10.54 18.28
N THR A 156 3.92 -10.91 18.00
CA THR A 156 3.08 -11.77 18.84
C THR A 156 2.59 -12.93 18.01
N LEU A 157 2.80 -14.14 18.51
CA LEU A 157 2.22 -15.37 17.96
C LEU A 157 1.09 -15.82 18.85
N ILE A 158 -0.02 -16.22 18.24
CA ILE A 158 -1.22 -16.66 18.94
C ILE A 158 -1.61 -18.02 18.38
N LYS A 159 -1.70 -19.01 19.27
CA LYS A 159 -2.18 -20.35 18.97
C LYS A 159 -3.60 -20.49 19.48
N GLY A 160 -4.56 -20.45 18.55
CA GLY A 160 -5.97 -20.75 18.81
C GLY A 160 -6.38 -22.09 18.20
N GLU A 161 -7.66 -22.42 18.31
CA GLU A 161 -8.24 -23.69 17.81
C GLU A 161 -8.01 -23.91 16.30
N SER A 162 -8.08 -22.83 15.51
CA SER A 162 -7.87 -22.87 14.05
C SER A 162 -6.38 -22.87 13.63
N GLY A 163 -5.45 -22.95 14.59
CA GLY A 163 -4.01 -22.94 14.35
C GLY A 163 -3.32 -21.62 14.70
N TRP A 164 -2.18 -21.37 14.07
CA TRP A 164 -1.36 -20.19 14.33
C TRP A 164 -1.84 -18.96 13.56
N ARG A 165 -1.89 -17.84 14.27
CA ARG A 165 -2.04 -16.47 13.75
C ARG A 165 -1.07 -15.56 14.49
N GLY A 166 -0.96 -14.31 14.08
CA GLY A 166 -0.10 -13.36 14.78
C GLY A 166 -0.01 -12.00 14.11
N PHE A 167 0.70 -11.10 14.76
CA PHE A 167 0.91 -9.74 14.29
C PHE A 167 2.30 -9.24 14.68
N ILE A 168 2.72 -8.16 14.04
CA ILE A 168 3.98 -7.47 14.28
C ILE A 168 3.74 -5.97 14.37
N ASP A 169 4.37 -5.37 15.37
CA ASP A 169 4.35 -3.95 15.68
C ASP A 169 5.75 -3.39 15.42
N PHE A 170 5.87 -2.39 14.55
CA PHE A 170 7.11 -1.63 14.37
C PHE A 170 6.96 -0.30 15.11
N LYS A 171 8.02 0.15 15.80
CA LYS A 171 8.01 1.38 16.60
C LYS A 171 7.52 2.59 15.78
N GLY A 172 6.41 3.19 16.20
CA GLY A 172 5.79 4.34 15.52
C GLY A 172 5.06 4.01 14.21
N LYS A 173 4.66 2.75 13.99
CA LYS A 173 3.87 2.31 12.84
C LYS A 173 2.68 1.45 13.31
N SER A 174 1.64 1.38 12.47
CA SER A 174 0.50 0.50 12.71
C SER A 174 0.89 -0.97 12.70
N ARG A 175 0.21 -1.73 13.56
CA ARG A 175 0.24 -3.19 13.66
C ARG A 175 -0.08 -3.83 12.32
N ARG A 176 0.65 -4.90 11.98
CA ARG A 176 0.43 -5.69 10.76
C ARG A 176 0.17 -7.15 11.12
N ALA A 177 -0.86 -7.75 10.54
CA ALA A 177 -1.04 -9.19 10.57
C ALA A 177 0.13 -9.87 9.83
N VAL A 178 0.71 -10.91 10.43
CA VAL A 178 1.71 -11.75 9.75
C VAL A 178 1.01 -12.90 9.02
N GLN A 179 1.64 -13.40 7.97
CA GLN A 179 1.13 -14.44 7.08
C GLN A 179 2.11 -15.61 7.03
N ASP A 180 1.67 -16.74 6.49
CA ASP A 180 2.52 -17.90 6.18
C ASP A 180 3.40 -18.39 7.37
N ILE A 181 2.84 -18.35 8.59
CA ILE A 181 3.53 -18.73 9.82
C ILE A 181 3.91 -20.22 9.76
N ALA A 182 5.20 -20.52 9.86
CA ALA A 182 5.73 -21.88 9.83
C ALA A 182 6.88 -22.06 10.84
N TRP A 183 6.81 -23.15 11.59
CA TRP A 183 7.93 -23.65 12.40
C TRP A 183 8.84 -24.48 11.51
N LEU A 184 10.11 -24.10 11.40
CA LEU A 184 11.13 -24.80 10.61
C LEU A 184 11.77 -25.96 11.39
N ASN A 185 11.72 -25.87 12.72
CA ASN A 185 12.05 -26.90 13.72
C ASN A 185 11.50 -26.41 15.08
N ASP A 186 11.82 -27.11 16.16
CA ASP A 186 11.27 -26.88 17.51
C ASP A 186 11.49 -25.47 18.07
N ASN A 187 12.54 -24.75 17.64
CA ASN A 187 12.88 -23.43 18.16
C ASN A 187 12.99 -22.34 17.09
N GLN A 188 12.80 -22.66 15.81
CA GLN A 188 12.94 -21.71 14.70
C GLN A 188 11.62 -21.50 13.96
N ILE A 189 11.21 -20.23 13.84
CA ILE A 189 9.98 -19.82 13.17
C ILE A 189 10.26 -18.86 12.02
N THR A 190 9.40 -18.89 11.00
CA THR A 190 9.32 -17.91 9.93
C THR A 190 7.87 -17.49 9.67
N PHE A 191 7.69 -16.30 9.14
CA PHE A 191 6.42 -15.75 8.67
C PHE A 191 6.70 -14.65 7.63
N SER A 192 5.70 -14.26 6.85
CA SER A 192 5.78 -13.15 5.90
C SER A 192 4.99 -11.93 6.41
N VAL A 193 5.50 -10.72 6.15
CA VAL A 193 4.78 -9.47 6.41
C VAL A 193 5.18 -8.41 5.39
N ASP A 194 4.21 -7.63 4.93
CA ASP A 194 4.46 -6.53 4.00
C ASP A 194 4.70 -5.22 4.75
N THR A 195 5.83 -4.60 4.45
CA THR A 195 6.32 -3.39 5.10
C THR A 195 6.63 -2.30 4.07
N TRP A 196 6.96 -1.10 4.53
CA TRP A 196 7.46 -0.02 3.67
C TRP A 196 8.80 -0.35 2.97
N MET A 197 9.51 -1.40 3.41
CA MET A 197 10.75 -1.91 2.80
C MET A 197 10.49 -3.02 1.77
N GLY A 198 9.24 -3.44 1.58
CA GLY A 198 8.85 -4.59 0.77
C GLY A 198 8.33 -5.76 1.60
N GLU A 199 8.28 -6.94 0.96
CA GLU A 199 8.06 -8.19 1.68
C GLU A 199 9.23 -8.46 2.64
N THR A 200 8.89 -8.66 3.90
CA THR A 200 9.81 -8.97 5.00
C THR A 200 9.53 -10.39 5.46
N ARG A 201 10.57 -11.22 5.53
CA ARG A 201 10.46 -12.60 6.01
C ARG A 201 11.46 -12.89 7.12
N PRO A 202 11.06 -12.80 8.40
CA PRO A 202 11.89 -13.20 9.52
C PRO A 202 12.19 -14.70 9.50
N VAL A 203 13.40 -15.07 9.90
CA VAL A 203 13.79 -16.43 10.29
C VAL A 203 14.42 -16.29 11.66
N LEU A 204 13.65 -16.65 12.67
CA LEU A 204 13.89 -16.31 14.06
C LEU A 204 14.03 -17.57 14.90
N THR A 205 15.08 -17.64 15.71
CA THR A 205 15.27 -18.68 16.71
C THR A 205 14.93 -18.12 18.08
N VAL A 206 14.01 -18.80 18.78
CA VAL A 206 13.55 -18.49 20.14
C VAL A 206 14.13 -19.56 21.06
N ASN A 207 15.09 -19.18 21.91
CA ASN A 207 15.65 -20.06 22.93
C ASN A 207 15.44 -19.41 24.29
N ASP A 208 14.70 -20.09 25.16
CA ASP A 208 14.24 -19.57 26.45
C ASP A 208 13.58 -18.18 26.23
N ASP A 209 14.03 -17.16 26.96
CA ASP A 209 13.55 -15.79 26.83
C ASP A 209 14.34 -14.94 25.80
N ARG A 210 15.21 -15.54 24.99
CA ARG A 210 16.04 -14.83 23.98
C ARG A 210 15.57 -15.07 22.55
N LEU A 211 15.51 -13.99 21.78
CA LEU A 211 15.28 -13.98 20.34
C LEU A 211 16.58 -13.71 19.59
N GLY A 212 16.86 -14.51 18.58
CA GLY A 212 17.93 -14.27 17.59
C GLY A 212 17.49 -14.63 16.19
N GLY A 213 18.33 -14.33 15.20
CA GLY A 213 18.10 -14.72 13.80
C GLY A 213 18.29 -13.55 12.85
N TYR A 214 17.46 -13.48 11.80
CA TYR A 214 17.52 -12.39 10.83
C TYR A 214 16.16 -12.11 10.19
N PHE A 215 15.97 -10.88 9.70
CA PHE A 215 14.91 -10.53 8.76
C PHE A 215 15.47 -10.57 7.34
N LEU A 216 14.82 -11.30 6.43
CA LEU A 216 15.10 -11.23 5.00
C LEU A 216 14.29 -10.07 4.40
N LEU A 217 14.99 -9.07 3.87
CA LEU A 217 14.42 -7.92 3.15
C LEU A 217 14.90 -8.00 1.70
N GLY A 218 13.98 -8.36 0.79
CA GLY A 218 14.34 -8.71 -0.59
C GLY A 218 15.33 -9.89 -0.62
N ASN A 219 16.58 -9.62 -0.98
CA ASN A 219 17.68 -10.60 -0.99
C ASN A 219 18.73 -10.38 0.12
N ALA A 220 18.55 -9.39 1.00
CA ALA A 220 19.49 -9.06 2.08
C ALA A 220 19.02 -9.58 3.44
N ARG A 221 19.95 -10.14 4.23
CA ARG A 221 19.68 -10.58 5.61
C ARG A 221 20.13 -9.51 6.59
N TYR A 222 19.21 -9.05 7.43
CA TYR A 222 19.49 -8.12 8.53
C TYR A 222 19.47 -8.90 9.84
N PRO A 223 20.57 -8.94 10.61
CA PRO A 223 20.60 -9.67 11.88
C PRO A 223 19.60 -9.05 12.85
N VAL A 224 18.97 -9.90 13.66
CA VAL A 224 18.00 -9.49 14.67
C VAL A 224 18.33 -10.16 15.99
N SER A 225 18.23 -9.37 17.07
CA SER A 225 18.24 -9.84 18.45
C SER A 225 17.03 -9.28 19.18
N GLY A 226 16.68 -9.89 20.30
CA GLY A 226 15.59 -9.43 21.15
C GLY A 226 15.34 -10.37 22.32
N GLN A 227 14.21 -10.17 22.99
CA GLN A 227 13.84 -10.95 24.16
C GLN A 227 12.33 -11.13 24.22
N ARG A 228 11.90 -12.18 24.93
CA ARG A 228 10.51 -12.41 25.30
C ARG A 228 9.94 -11.20 26.05
N LEU A 229 8.64 -10.99 25.91
CA LEU A 229 7.88 -10.01 26.67
C LEU A 229 6.85 -10.75 27.55
N ASP A 230 6.66 -10.25 28.77
CA ASP A 230 5.71 -10.82 29.74
C ASP A 230 4.25 -10.54 29.34
N GLU A 231 4.02 -9.41 28.68
CA GLU A 231 2.70 -8.95 28.22
C GLU A 231 2.64 -8.83 26.69
N VAL A 232 1.42 -8.84 26.15
CA VAL A 232 1.16 -8.54 24.74
C VAL A 232 1.10 -7.02 24.59
N PRO A 233 1.96 -6.40 23.75
CA PRO A 233 1.92 -4.96 23.54
C PRO A 233 0.57 -4.49 23.00
N GLU A 234 0.11 -3.30 23.40
CA GLU A 234 -1.12 -2.69 22.87
C GLU A 234 -1.02 -2.44 21.36
N GLY A 235 0.13 -1.94 20.91
CA GLY A 235 0.41 -1.61 19.51
C GLY A 235 -0.27 -0.32 19.05
N ILE A 236 -0.31 -0.11 17.73
CA ILE A 236 -1.06 0.99 17.10
C ILE A 236 -2.02 0.37 16.08
N PRO A 237 -3.35 0.52 16.21
CA PRO A 237 -4.29 -0.07 15.26
C PRO A 237 -4.16 0.57 13.86
N PRO A 238 -4.40 -0.17 12.76
CA PRO A 238 -4.47 0.42 11.42
C PRO A 238 -5.54 1.49 11.28
N VAL A 239 -5.25 2.54 10.52
CA VAL A 239 -6.21 3.64 10.30
C VAL A 239 -7.21 3.25 9.21
N VAL A 240 -8.32 2.64 9.63
CA VAL A 240 -9.42 2.25 8.73
C VAL A 240 -10.49 3.34 8.68
N PRO A 241 -10.77 3.96 7.51
CA PRO A 241 -11.92 4.84 7.31
C PRO A 241 -13.23 4.05 7.18
N ASP A 242 -14.36 4.65 7.58
CA ASP A 242 -15.70 4.09 7.42
C ASP A 242 -16.17 4.08 5.94
N ALA A 243 -17.35 3.51 5.68
CA ALA A 243 -17.88 3.35 4.32
C ALA A 243 -18.19 4.67 3.58
N GLU A 244 -18.45 5.77 4.29
CA GLU A 244 -18.63 7.10 3.70
C GLU A 244 -17.27 7.75 3.46
N GLN A 245 -16.37 7.69 4.45
CA GLN A 245 -15.00 8.18 4.35
C GLN A 245 -14.19 7.48 3.25
N GLN A 246 -14.42 6.19 3.01
CA GLN A 246 -13.80 5.42 1.92
C GLN A 246 -14.13 5.98 0.53
N LYS A 247 -15.22 6.74 0.34
CA LYS A 247 -15.54 7.41 -0.94
C LYS A 247 -14.53 8.50 -1.30
N ASN A 248 -13.74 8.97 -0.33
CA ASN A 248 -12.65 9.91 -0.56
C ASN A 248 -11.41 9.25 -1.20
N LEU A 249 -11.32 7.91 -1.21
CA LEU A 249 -10.22 7.15 -1.78
C LEU A 249 -10.44 6.95 -3.28
N LEU A 250 -9.73 7.71 -4.12
CA LEU A 250 -9.98 7.77 -5.56
C LEU A 250 -9.30 6.64 -6.36
N GLY A 251 -8.29 5.98 -5.79
CA GLY A 251 -7.51 4.93 -6.46
C GLY A 251 -6.04 4.95 -6.05
N GLY A 252 -5.18 4.36 -6.88
CA GLY A 252 -3.74 4.35 -6.69
C GLY A 252 -2.98 4.69 -7.97
N GLU A 253 -1.80 5.30 -7.81
CA GLU A 253 -0.92 5.72 -8.89
C GLU A 253 0.46 5.08 -8.74
N ALA A 254 0.96 4.47 -9.82
CA ALA A 254 2.28 3.87 -9.84
C ALA A 254 3.36 4.92 -10.08
N ALA A 255 4.18 5.17 -9.06
CA ALA A 255 5.34 6.03 -9.16
C ALA A 255 6.50 5.30 -9.86
N LEU A 256 7.28 6.03 -10.66
CA LEU A 256 8.55 5.56 -11.22
C LEU A 256 9.59 6.66 -11.08
N TRP A 257 10.28 6.65 -9.95
CA TRP A 257 11.39 7.56 -9.67
C TRP A 257 12.58 7.27 -10.59
N ALA A 258 13.28 8.33 -11.00
CA ALA A 258 14.15 8.30 -12.18
C ALA A 258 15.66 8.29 -11.88
N GLU A 259 16.07 8.24 -10.61
CA GLU A 259 17.48 8.27 -10.17
C GLU A 259 18.30 7.16 -10.82
N ASN A 260 17.66 6.01 -11.07
CA ASN A 260 18.24 4.82 -11.69
C ASN A 260 17.48 4.38 -12.96
N VAL A 261 16.81 5.31 -13.65
CA VAL A 261 16.00 5.01 -14.85
C VAL A 261 16.37 5.95 -16.01
N ALA A 262 17.10 5.41 -16.99
CA ALA A 262 17.37 6.09 -18.25
C ALA A 262 16.35 5.72 -19.33
N ALA A 263 16.18 6.56 -20.35
CA ALA A 263 15.23 6.33 -21.44
C ALA A 263 15.30 4.93 -22.10
N PRO A 264 16.48 4.30 -22.34
CA PRO A 264 16.56 2.95 -22.90
C PRO A 264 15.98 1.84 -22.01
N VAL A 265 15.88 2.07 -20.70
CA VAL A 265 15.36 1.10 -19.72
C VAL A 265 13.97 1.46 -19.17
N LEU A 266 13.37 2.56 -19.64
CA LEU A 266 12.07 3.03 -19.17
C LEU A 266 10.96 1.98 -19.38
N ASP A 267 10.82 1.45 -20.59
CA ASP A 267 9.76 0.49 -20.92
C ASP A 267 9.93 -0.85 -20.18
N ILE A 268 11.17 -1.31 -19.89
CA ILE A 268 11.42 -2.54 -19.09
C ILE A 268 11.24 -2.33 -17.58
N LYS A 269 11.36 -1.10 -17.09
CA LYS A 269 11.03 -0.74 -15.71
C LYS A 269 9.52 -0.66 -15.53
N LEU A 270 8.81 -0.01 -16.46
CA LEU A 270 7.36 0.17 -16.40
C LEU A 270 6.59 -1.15 -16.66
N TRP A 271 6.95 -1.88 -17.71
CA TRP A 271 6.21 -3.07 -18.17
C TRP A 271 6.97 -4.38 -17.88
N PRO A 272 6.27 -5.48 -17.53
CA PRO A 272 4.81 -5.63 -17.43
C PRO A 272 4.24 -5.22 -16.06
N ARG A 273 5.04 -4.69 -15.13
CA ARG A 273 4.63 -4.47 -13.72
C ARG A 273 3.43 -3.52 -13.58
N ALA A 274 3.45 -2.38 -14.26
CA ALA A 274 2.35 -1.40 -14.25
C ALA A 274 1.01 -2.00 -14.72
N PHE A 275 1.01 -2.94 -15.67
CA PHE A 275 -0.21 -3.55 -16.21
C PHE A 275 -1.00 -4.31 -15.14
N ARG A 276 -0.31 -4.97 -14.20
CA ARG A 276 -0.97 -5.75 -13.15
C ARG A 276 -1.46 -4.87 -12.00
N GLY A 277 -0.71 -3.83 -11.62
CA GLY A 277 -1.13 -2.85 -10.60
C GLY A 277 -2.49 -2.19 -10.91
N ARG A 278 -2.77 -1.91 -12.19
CA ARG A 278 -4.06 -1.39 -12.67
C ARG A 278 -5.28 -2.22 -12.24
N ARG A 279 -5.13 -3.52 -12.00
CA ARG A 279 -6.24 -4.41 -11.59
C ARG A 279 -6.46 -4.49 -10.08
N ALA A 280 -5.57 -3.90 -9.27
CA ALA A 280 -5.79 -3.62 -7.86
C ALA A 280 -6.42 -2.23 -7.69
N ALA A 281 -5.78 -1.19 -8.26
CA ALA A 281 -6.22 0.20 -8.17
C ALA A 281 -7.62 0.51 -8.74
N VAL A 282 -8.20 -0.37 -9.58
CA VAL A 282 -9.54 -0.19 -10.19
C VAL A 282 -10.62 -1.06 -9.55
N VAL A 283 -10.29 -2.06 -8.73
CA VAL A 283 -11.27 -3.03 -8.19
C VAL A 283 -11.78 -2.60 -6.81
N GLY A 284 -12.20 -1.34 -6.70
CA GLY A 284 -12.82 -0.78 -5.50
C GLY A 284 -14.30 -1.16 -5.29
N ALA A 285 -14.81 -2.17 -6.00
CA ALA A 285 -16.24 -2.55 -5.96
C ALA A 285 -16.45 -4.08 -5.95
N GLY A 286 -16.67 -4.63 -4.76
CA GLY A 286 -17.54 -5.79 -4.55
C GLY A 286 -17.07 -7.19 -5.00
N CYS A 287 -15.76 -7.48 -5.07
CA CYS A 287 -15.28 -8.81 -5.47
C CYS A 287 -14.25 -9.41 -4.49
N GLN A 288 -14.73 -10.22 -3.54
CA GLN A 288 -13.86 -11.04 -2.70
C GLN A 288 -13.07 -12.05 -3.57
N ARG A 289 -11.74 -12.04 -3.47
CA ARG A 289 -10.87 -13.00 -4.19
C ARG A 289 -10.48 -14.15 -3.27
N GLN A 290 -10.81 -15.38 -3.66
CA GLN A 290 -10.11 -16.56 -3.13
C GLN A 290 -8.66 -16.56 -3.62
N ARG A 291 -7.70 -16.89 -2.74
CA ARG A 291 -6.30 -17.12 -3.12
C ARG A 291 -6.20 -18.41 -3.95
N GLN A 292 -6.31 -18.30 -5.27
CA GLN A 292 -5.87 -19.37 -6.17
C GLN A 292 -4.42 -19.12 -6.58
N HIS A 293 -3.57 -20.12 -6.35
CA HIS A 293 -2.18 -20.09 -6.75
C HIS A 293 -2.11 -20.26 -8.28
N VAL A 294 -2.07 -19.15 -9.02
CA VAL A 294 -1.94 -19.16 -10.48
C VAL A 294 -0.44 -19.19 -10.82
N PRO A 295 0.09 -20.28 -11.42
CA PRO A 295 1.47 -20.28 -11.88
C PRO A 295 1.66 -19.21 -12.96
N ALA A 296 2.81 -18.53 -12.93
CA ALA A 296 3.17 -17.60 -13.99
C ALA A 296 3.30 -18.40 -15.31
N PRO A 297 2.56 -18.06 -16.38
CA PRO A 297 2.76 -18.73 -17.66
C PRO A 297 4.16 -18.39 -18.18
N ALA A 298 5.00 -19.40 -18.34
CA ALA A 298 6.29 -19.28 -19.00
C ALA A 298 6.07 -19.00 -20.50
N GLY A 299 5.97 -17.71 -20.85
CA GLY A 299 5.73 -17.30 -22.23
C GLY A 299 5.86 -15.80 -22.42
N ASN A 300 6.82 -15.39 -23.26
CA ASN A 300 6.91 -14.04 -23.81
C ASN A 300 5.76 -13.80 -24.82
N GLY A 301 4.53 -13.65 -24.31
CA GLY A 301 3.37 -13.28 -25.10
C GLY A 301 3.47 -11.83 -25.56
N ARG A 302 3.68 -11.60 -26.86
CA ARG A 302 3.65 -10.26 -27.46
C ARG A 302 2.31 -9.58 -27.20
N LEU A 303 2.32 -8.48 -26.44
CA LEU A 303 1.28 -7.45 -26.52
C LEU A 303 1.44 -6.73 -27.87
N VAL A 304 0.46 -6.90 -28.76
CA VAL A 304 0.40 -6.13 -30.01
C VAL A 304 -0.17 -4.76 -29.69
N ASN A 305 0.70 -3.76 -29.57
CA ASN A 305 0.30 -2.37 -29.34
C ASN A 305 -0.13 -1.72 -30.67
N GLY A 306 -1.37 -1.25 -30.75
CA GLY A 306 -1.86 -0.33 -31.80
C GLY A 306 -1.30 1.10 -31.68
N LEU A 307 -0.10 1.26 -31.10
CA LEU A 307 0.51 2.53 -30.68
C LEU A 307 1.94 2.72 -31.24
N GLY A 308 2.30 2.01 -32.32
CA GLY A 308 3.45 2.36 -33.15
C GLY A 308 4.84 2.32 -32.47
N ARG A 309 5.06 1.44 -31.48
CA ARG A 309 6.37 1.27 -30.83
C ARG A 309 7.10 0.02 -31.32
N PRO A 310 8.42 0.08 -31.61
CA PRO A 310 9.16 -1.04 -32.19
C PRO A 310 9.46 -2.14 -31.17
N ALA A 311 8.89 -3.33 -31.37
CA ALA A 311 9.31 -4.56 -30.68
C ALA A 311 10.15 -5.42 -31.64
N ALA A 312 11.37 -5.77 -31.22
CA ALA A 312 12.34 -6.49 -32.05
C ALA A 312 11.84 -7.86 -32.56
N ALA A 313 12.31 -8.22 -33.75
CA ALA A 313 12.31 -9.54 -34.43
C ALA A 313 10.99 -10.36 -34.48
N ARG A 314 10.57 -10.69 -35.72
CA ARG A 314 9.68 -11.80 -36.11
C ARG A 314 10.50 -13.10 -36.27
N PRO A 315 9.92 -14.32 -36.44
CA PRO A 315 8.52 -14.69 -36.74
C PRO A 315 7.81 -15.26 -35.47
N ALA A 316 6.67 -15.96 -35.48
CA ALA A 316 5.79 -16.44 -36.56
C ALA A 316 4.29 -16.25 -36.18
N ALA A 317 3.35 -16.85 -36.94
CA ALA A 317 1.91 -16.74 -36.72
C ALA A 317 1.25 -18.12 -36.50
N GLY A 318 0.61 -18.31 -35.34
CA GLY A 318 -0.15 -19.52 -35.01
C GLY A 318 -0.73 -19.54 -33.59
N ALA A 319 0.00 -18.98 -32.61
CA ALA A 319 -0.38 -19.04 -31.19
C ALA A 319 -1.49 -18.04 -30.74
N VAL A 320 -1.93 -17.13 -31.61
CA VAL A 320 -2.77 -15.97 -31.21
C VAL A 320 -4.22 -16.35 -30.89
N HIS A 321 -4.78 -17.37 -31.55
CA HIS A 321 -6.21 -17.69 -31.43
C HIS A 321 -6.56 -18.48 -30.16
N ALA A 322 -5.66 -19.34 -29.68
CA ALA A 322 -5.89 -20.14 -28.47
C ALA A 322 -5.96 -19.29 -27.19
N ALA A 323 -5.08 -18.28 -27.06
CA ALA A 323 -5.02 -17.42 -25.87
C ALA A 323 -6.31 -16.61 -25.64
N TRP A 324 -7.03 -16.26 -26.71
CA TRP A 324 -8.29 -15.51 -26.63
C TRP A 324 -9.44 -16.37 -26.08
N GLN A 325 -9.54 -17.64 -26.49
CA GLN A 325 -10.65 -18.50 -26.04
C GLN A 325 -10.51 -18.91 -24.58
N THR A 326 -9.30 -19.22 -24.10
CA THR A 326 -9.07 -19.61 -22.69
C THR A 326 -9.34 -18.46 -21.72
N ALA A 327 -9.05 -17.21 -22.10
CA ALA A 327 -9.33 -16.03 -21.29
C ALA A 327 -10.84 -15.73 -21.20
N ALA A 328 -11.59 -15.92 -22.28
CA ALA A 328 -13.04 -15.73 -22.30
C ALA A 328 -13.80 -16.85 -21.55
N ALA A 329 -13.33 -18.09 -21.62
CA ALA A 329 -13.95 -19.24 -20.94
C ALA A 329 -13.91 -19.16 -19.40
N LEU A 330 -12.93 -18.45 -18.84
CA LEU A 330 -12.79 -18.19 -17.40
C LEU A 330 -13.71 -17.07 -16.88
N TRP A 331 -14.58 -16.51 -17.73
CA TRP A 331 -15.47 -15.39 -17.37
C TRP A 331 -16.95 -15.75 -17.46
N ARG A 332 -17.43 -16.53 -16.48
CA ARG A 332 -18.84 -16.58 -16.09
C ARG A 332 -18.98 -16.40 -14.58
N CYS A 333 -19.42 -15.22 -14.16
CA CYS A 333 -19.93 -15.01 -12.81
C CYS A 333 -21.14 -15.95 -12.59
N ARG A 334 -21.01 -16.95 -11.72
CA ARG A 334 -22.17 -17.69 -11.22
C ARG A 334 -22.88 -16.86 -10.17
N SER A 335 -23.84 -16.04 -10.60
CA SER A 335 -24.94 -15.65 -9.71
C SER A 335 -25.76 -16.90 -9.37
N SER A 336 -25.89 -17.21 -8.08
CA SER A 336 -26.71 -18.33 -7.63
C SER A 336 -28.19 -17.96 -7.78
N PRO A 337 -29.02 -18.73 -8.50
CA PRO A 337 -30.42 -18.40 -8.66
C PRO A 337 -31.19 -18.68 -7.37
N ARG A 338 -31.87 -17.67 -6.82
CA ARG A 338 -32.92 -17.91 -5.81
C ARG A 338 -34.00 -18.80 -6.43
N PRO A 339 -34.57 -19.78 -5.70
CA PRO A 339 -35.64 -20.61 -6.24
C PRO A 339 -36.88 -19.75 -6.47
N SER A 340 -37.36 -19.70 -7.71
CA SER A 340 -38.64 -19.08 -8.05
C SER A 340 -39.79 -20.02 -7.71
N SER A 341 -40.74 -19.54 -6.92
CA SER A 341 -42.01 -20.25 -6.73
C SER A 341 -42.83 -20.16 -8.03
N ARG A 342 -43.15 -21.31 -8.61
CA ARG A 342 -44.04 -21.39 -9.77
C ARG A 342 -45.44 -20.95 -9.36
N ARG A 343 -45.92 -19.81 -9.84
CA ARG A 343 -47.36 -19.54 -9.96
C ARG A 343 -47.80 -19.85 -11.38
N THR A 344 -48.49 -20.98 -11.53
CA THR A 344 -49.21 -21.32 -12.77
C THR A 344 -50.38 -20.36 -12.93
N ILE A 345 -50.44 -19.61 -14.04
CA ILE A 345 -51.62 -18.82 -14.40
C ILE A 345 -52.42 -19.65 -15.41
N THR A 346 -53.53 -20.20 -14.95
CA THR A 346 -54.57 -20.77 -15.82
C THR A 346 -55.62 -19.69 -16.06
N ARG A 347 -55.96 -19.42 -17.33
CA ARG A 347 -57.07 -18.53 -17.69
C ARG A 347 -58.37 -19.32 -17.76
N ALA A 348 -59.45 -18.76 -17.22
CA ALA A 348 -60.75 -18.54 -17.88
C ALA A 348 -61.99 -18.83 -17.02
N SER A 349 -63.01 -18.01 -17.28
CA SER A 349 -64.46 -18.25 -17.14
C SER A 349 -65.20 -17.81 -15.88
N ILE A 350 -66.01 -16.77 -16.10
CA ILE A 350 -67.17 -16.24 -15.33
C ILE A 350 -66.82 -15.56 -14.00
#